data_AF-A0A524NC23-F1
#
_entry.id   AF-A0A524NC23-F1
#
_cell.length_a   1.000
_cell.length_b   1.000
_cell.length_c   1.000
_cell.angle_alpha   90.00
_cell.angle_beta   90.00
_cell.angle_gamma   90.00
#
_symmetry.space_group_name_H-M   'P 1'
#
loop_
_entity.id
_entity.type
_entity.pdbx_description
1 polymer ?
#
loop_
_entity_poly.entity_id
_entity_poly.type
_entity_poly.pdbx_seq_one_letter_code
_entity_poly.pdbx_strand_id
1 'polypeptide(L)'
;MIKQTLLLLAALFLLSACGQRTSGNLEVDMDDVEVGELQISSETMDEIIQNIASPIEVAALIQSLHVPFSTSYLADPEKLSTSTTSFEMAYSLGALSADLGYLNMYEKTGTAVNYLSSINRLADALQIGQFFDFATIKRLATTSSDLDSLLFISINSFNNMDDYLRETDRSNLSALMIAGVWMEGNYLATQVAVQNSNEDLKTMIGEQTDPQQPPGGPQQLQERDGHRGLHRRPGNHQERLRRSEDHLRSGRIR
;
A
#
# COMPACT_ATOMS: atom_id res chain seq x y z
N MET A 1 -40.05 40.48 -28.92
CA MET A 1 -40.14 39.07 -29.37
C MET A 1 -38.77 38.49 -29.75
N ILE A 2 -37.96 39.17 -30.58
CA ILE A 2 -36.62 38.70 -31.01
C ILE A 2 -35.64 38.44 -29.84
N LYS A 3 -35.67 39.25 -28.77
CA LYS A 3 -34.78 39.04 -27.60
C LYS A 3 -35.13 37.79 -26.79
N GLN A 4 -36.42 37.42 -26.72
CA GLN A 4 -36.88 36.22 -26.00
C GLN A 4 -36.59 34.95 -26.79
N THR A 5 -36.69 35.01 -28.12
CA THR A 5 -36.29 33.90 -29.00
C THR A 5 -34.77 33.67 -28.98
N LEU A 6 -33.96 34.73 -28.85
CA LEU A 6 -32.50 34.62 -28.74
C LEU A 6 -32.07 33.99 -27.40
N LEU A 7 -32.80 34.29 -26.32
CA LEU A 7 -32.55 33.75 -24.98
C LEU A 7 -32.91 32.25 -24.89
N LEU A 8 -33.99 31.84 -25.56
CA LEU A 8 -34.37 30.44 -25.72
C LEU A 8 -33.38 29.63 -26.56
N LEU A 9 -32.83 30.23 -27.63
CA LEU A 9 -31.82 29.57 -28.47
C LEU A 9 -30.48 29.38 -27.74
N ALA A 10 -30.09 30.36 -26.91
CA ALA A 10 -28.89 30.26 -26.08
C ALA A 10 -29.03 29.21 -24.96
N ALA A 11 -30.21 29.10 -24.35
CA ALA A 11 -30.50 28.05 -23.35
C ALA A 11 -30.46 26.64 -23.97
N LEU A 12 -30.89 26.49 -25.23
CA LEU A 12 -30.83 25.23 -25.97
C LEU A 12 -29.38 24.82 -26.28
N PHE A 13 -28.49 25.79 -26.56
CA PHE A 13 -27.06 25.54 -26.78
C PHE A 13 -26.31 25.13 -25.50
N LEU A 14 -26.73 25.63 -24.34
CA LEU A 14 -26.11 25.28 -23.05
C LEU A 14 -26.46 23.84 -22.60
N LEU A 15 -27.59 23.28 -23.06
CA LEU A 15 -27.97 21.90 -22.78
C LEU A 15 -27.21 20.87 -23.62
N SER A 16 -26.62 21.28 -24.76
CA SER A 16 -25.75 20.41 -25.58
C SER A 16 -24.31 20.34 -25.08
N ALA A 17 -23.93 21.14 -24.08
CA ALA A 17 -22.60 21.10 -23.46
C ALA A 17 -22.49 20.07 -22.32
N CYS A 18 -23.61 19.51 -21.85
CA CYS A 18 -23.62 18.25 -21.11
C CYS A 18 -23.52 17.09 -22.11
N GLY A 19 -22.40 17.03 -22.82
CA GLY A 19 -21.92 15.80 -23.41
C GLY A 19 -21.57 14.85 -22.28
N GLN A 20 -22.35 13.78 -22.17
CA GLN A 20 -22.02 12.59 -21.40
C GLN A 20 -20.55 12.26 -21.70
N ARG A 21 -19.68 12.41 -20.70
CA ARG A 21 -18.31 11.97 -20.81
C ARG A 21 -18.39 10.50 -21.14
N THR A 22 -18.11 10.17 -22.39
CA THR A 22 -17.75 8.81 -22.76
C THR A 22 -16.53 8.56 -21.89
N SER A 23 -16.68 7.71 -20.86
CA SER A 23 -15.54 7.05 -20.27
C SER A 23 -14.73 6.57 -21.46
N GLY A 24 -13.57 7.18 -21.71
CA GLY A 24 -12.69 6.70 -22.75
C GLY A 24 -12.53 5.23 -22.42
N ASN A 25 -13.07 4.37 -23.28
CA ASN A 25 -12.79 2.96 -23.21
C ASN A 25 -11.27 2.94 -23.37
N LEU A 26 -10.55 2.68 -22.28
CA LEU A 26 -9.28 2.00 -22.43
C LEU A 26 -9.69 0.71 -23.15
N GLU A 27 -9.59 0.71 -24.47
CA GLU A 27 -9.51 -0.51 -25.25
C GLU A 27 -8.21 -1.16 -24.80
N VAL A 28 -8.29 -1.84 -23.66
CA VAL A 28 -7.45 -2.98 -23.38
C VAL A 28 -7.95 -4.02 -24.38
N ASP A 29 -7.08 -4.39 -25.30
CA ASP A 29 -7.30 -5.50 -26.20
C ASP A 29 -7.51 -6.76 -25.35
N MET A 30 -8.77 -7.10 -25.10
CA MET A 30 -9.18 -8.24 -24.28
C MET A 30 -9.27 -9.54 -25.11
N ASP A 31 -8.96 -9.49 -26.42
CA ASP A 31 -9.03 -10.65 -27.30
C ASP A 31 -8.00 -11.74 -26.95
N ASP A 32 -7.02 -11.44 -26.09
CA ASP A 32 -6.00 -12.38 -25.59
C ASP A 32 -6.16 -12.74 -24.10
N VAL A 33 -7.24 -12.29 -23.44
CA VAL A 33 -7.55 -12.71 -22.07
C VAL A 33 -8.42 -13.95 -22.11
N GLU A 34 -7.78 -15.11 -22.07
CA GLU A 34 -8.47 -16.38 -21.84
C GLU A 34 -9.19 -16.27 -20.49
N VAL A 35 -10.53 -16.11 -20.51
CA VAL A 35 -11.39 -16.18 -19.32
C VAL A 35 -11.51 -17.64 -18.89
N GLY A 36 -10.38 -18.26 -18.59
CA GLY A 36 -10.32 -19.45 -17.75
C GLY A 36 -10.57 -19.03 -16.30
N GLU A 37 -10.94 -19.98 -15.44
CA GLU A 37 -10.86 -19.74 -13.99
C GLU A 37 -9.46 -19.19 -13.68
N LEU A 38 -9.40 -17.96 -13.16
CA LEU A 38 -8.17 -17.34 -12.66
C LEU A 38 -7.70 -18.13 -11.44
N GLN A 39 -7.12 -19.30 -11.68
CA GLN A 39 -6.44 -20.08 -10.67
C GLN A 39 -5.01 -19.56 -10.61
N ILE A 40 -4.77 -18.65 -9.66
CA ILE A 40 -3.40 -18.23 -9.34
C ILE A 40 -2.66 -19.47 -8.83
N SER A 41 -1.52 -19.77 -9.47
CA SER A 41 -0.69 -20.89 -9.05
C SER A 41 -0.25 -20.69 -7.59
N SER A 42 -0.09 -21.78 -6.82
CA SER A 42 0.35 -21.68 -5.43
C SER A 42 1.70 -20.97 -5.30
N GLU A 43 2.60 -21.21 -6.25
CA GLU A 43 3.93 -20.61 -6.28
C GLU A 43 3.86 -19.09 -6.52
N THR A 44 2.98 -18.63 -7.41
CA THR A 44 2.72 -17.19 -7.61
C THR A 44 2.06 -16.56 -6.38
N MET A 45 1.17 -17.29 -5.71
CA MET A 45 0.54 -16.77 -4.49
C MET A 45 1.54 -16.68 -3.34
N ASP A 46 2.42 -17.67 -3.19
CA ASP A 46 3.52 -17.66 -2.22
C ASP A 46 4.49 -16.51 -2.50
N GLU A 47 4.83 -16.24 -3.77
CA GLU A 47 5.63 -15.08 -4.15
C GLU A 47 4.92 -13.76 -3.81
N ILE A 48 3.62 -13.64 -4.08
CA ILE A 48 2.83 -12.46 -3.72
C ILE A 48 2.80 -12.29 -2.19
N ILE A 49 2.57 -13.35 -1.41
CA ILE A 49 2.55 -13.35 0.06
C ILE A 49 3.93 -13.01 0.62
N GLN A 50 5.01 -13.52 0.00
CA GLN A 50 6.38 -13.19 0.40
C GLN A 50 6.74 -11.73 0.08
N ASN A 51 6.16 -11.17 -0.99
CA ASN A 51 6.35 -9.79 -1.41
C ASN A 51 5.39 -8.79 -0.74
N ILE A 52 4.38 -9.25 0.03
CA ILE A 52 3.57 -8.42 0.96
C ILE A 52 4.43 -7.73 2.03
N ALA A 53 5.70 -8.13 2.20
CA ALA A 53 6.67 -7.37 2.97
C ALA A 53 6.70 -5.89 2.55
N SER A 54 6.46 -5.58 1.27
CA SER A 54 6.61 -4.22 0.77
C SER A 54 5.51 -3.22 1.22
N PRO A 55 4.19 -3.51 1.19
CA PRO A 55 3.19 -2.57 1.71
C PRO A 55 3.32 -2.36 3.23
N ILE A 56 3.80 -3.37 3.95
CA ILE A 56 4.08 -3.27 5.38
C ILE A 56 5.33 -2.42 5.65
N GLU A 57 6.38 -2.57 4.83
CA GLU A 57 7.58 -1.72 4.88
C GLU A 57 7.25 -0.26 4.56
N VAL A 58 6.36 -0.03 3.58
CA VAL A 58 5.82 1.30 3.28
C VAL A 58 5.08 1.86 4.49
N ALA A 59 4.28 1.06 5.17
CA ALA A 59 3.60 1.48 6.39
C ALA A 59 4.63 1.84 7.49
N ALA A 60 5.62 0.99 7.74
CA ALA A 60 6.69 1.25 8.72
C ALA A 60 7.48 2.54 8.39
N LEU A 61 7.76 2.78 7.11
CA LEU A 61 8.35 4.03 6.63
C LEU A 61 7.43 5.21 6.93
N ILE A 62 6.13 5.13 6.62
CA ILE A 62 5.14 6.18 6.93
C ILE A 62 5.15 6.55 8.42
N GLN A 63 5.20 5.57 9.33
CA GLN A 63 5.31 5.83 10.76
C GLN A 63 6.61 6.56 11.12
N SER A 64 7.73 6.16 10.52
CA SER A 64 9.04 6.80 10.75
C SER A 64 9.11 8.26 10.26
N LEU A 65 8.30 8.61 9.24
CA LEU A 65 8.25 9.94 8.64
C LEU A 65 7.45 10.95 9.48
N HIS A 66 6.87 10.53 10.60
CA HIS A 66 6.07 11.38 11.51
C HIS A 66 4.97 12.17 10.79
N VAL A 67 4.43 11.64 9.69
CA VAL A 67 3.35 12.28 8.95
C VAL A 67 2.09 12.27 9.81
N PRO A 68 1.34 13.38 9.93
CA PRO A 68 0.10 13.39 10.69
C PRO A 68 -0.89 12.35 10.19
N PHE A 69 -1.55 11.67 11.14
CA PHE A 69 -2.69 10.80 10.84
C PHE A 69 -3.81 11.58 10.13
N SER A 70 -4.43 10.96 9.11
CA SER A 70 -5.66 11.48 8.51
C SER A 70 -6.72 10.39 8.39
N THR A 71 -7.94 10.68 8.84
CA THR A 71 -9.10 9.81 8.60
C THR A 71 -9.59 9.88 7.15
N SER A 72 -9.20 10.90 6.38
CA SER A 72 -9.66 11.07 4.99
C SER A 72 -9.11 10.01 4.04
N TYR A 73 -8.11 9.23 4.47
CA TYR A 73 -7.52 8.17 3.68
C TYR A 73 -8.19 6.83 3.89
N LEU A 74 -9.07 6.69 4.89
CA LEU A 74 -9.60 5.38 5.22
C LEU A 74 -10.88 5.11 4.45
N ALA A 75 -11.05 3.86 4.03
CA ALA A 75 -12.30 3.39 3.49
C ALA A 75 -13.39 3.44 4.56
N ASP A 76 -14.63 3.74 4.17
CA ASP A 76 -15.74 3.79 5.13
C ASP A 76 -16.26 2.36 5.42
N PRO A 77 -16.05 1.80 6.62
CA PRO A 77 -16.41 0.42 6.93
C PRO A 77 -17.93 0.19 6.96
N GLU A 78 -18.74 1.24 7.11
CA GLU A 78 -20.20 1.15 7.11
C GLU A 78 -20.79 1.11 5.70
N LYS A 79 -20.09 1.69 4.71
CA LYS A 79 -20.50 1.66 3.31
C LYS A 79 -20.20 0.33 2.63
N LEU A 80 -19.28 -0.46 3.20
CA LEU A 80 -18.92 -1.78 2.70
C LEU A 80 -19.91 -2.81 3.25
N SER A 81 -21.04 -2.93 2.54
CA SER A 81 -22.14 -3.83 2.89
C SER A 81 -21.86 -5.28 2.48
N THR A 82 -22.43 -6.24 3.22
CA THR A 82 -22.46 -7.66 2.83
C THR A 82 -23.52 -7.98 1.78
N SER A 83 -24.25 -6.97 1.27
CA SER A 83 -25.31 -7.15 0.26
C SER A 83 -24.77 -7.17 -1.17
N THR A 84 -23.49 -7.49 -1.34
CA THR A 84 -22.78 -7.52 -2.61
C THR A 84 -22.23 -8.91 -2.94
N THR A 85 -21.49 -9.04 -4.04
CA THR A 85 -20.84 -10.27 -4.49
C THR A 85 -19.72 -10.71 -3.55
N SER A 86 -19.44 -12.01 -3.52
CA SER A 86 -18.30 -12.55 -2.76
C SER A 86 -16.96 -11.94 -3.18
N PHE A 87 -16.80 -11.59 -4.45
CA PHE A 87 -15.61 -10.91 -4.96
C PHE A 87 -15.43 -9.52 -4.34
N GLU A 88 -16.48 -8.69 -4.34
CA GLU A 88 -16.43 -7.36 -3.72
C GLU A 88 -16.24 -7.44 -2.20
N MET A 89 -16.85 -8.42 -1.53
CA MET A 89 -16.63 -8.64 -0.10
C MET A 89 -15.17 -9.03 0.19
N ALA A 90 -14.58 -9.91 -0.62
CA ALA A 90 -13.18 -10.33 -0.47
C ALA A 90 -12.20 -9.16 -0.65
N TYR A 91 -12.39 -8.37 -1.71
CA TYR A 91 -11.62 -7.14 -1.93
C TYR A 91 -11.76 -6.15 -0.76
N SER A 92 -12.99 -5.90 -0.31
CA SER A 92 -13.29 -4.99 0.79
C SER A 92 -12.66 -5.44 2.11
N LEU A 93 -12.65 -6.75 2.38
CA LEU A 93 -12.00 -7.34 3.55
C LEU A 93 -10.50 -7.03 3.52
N GLY A 94 -9.85 -7.21 2.37
CA GLY A 94 -8.45 -6.86 2.17
C GLY A 94 -8.16 -5.38 2.44
N ALA A 95 -8.91 -4.48 1.80
CA ALA A 95 -8.74 -3.04 1.97
C ALA A 95 -8.92 -2.60 3.43
N LEU A 96 -10.00 -3.04 4.09
CA LEU A 96 -10.24 -2.73 5.51
C LEU A 96 -9.16 -3.30 6.44
N SER A 97 -8.50 -4.40 6.06
CA SER A 97 -7.39 -4.96 6.83
C SER A 97 -6.12 -4.09 6.72
N ALA A 98 -5.87 -3.48 5.56
CA ALA A 98 -4.79 -2.50 5.41
C ALA A 98 -5.08 -1.22 6.24
N ASP A 99 -6.31 -0.71 6.19
CA ASP A 99 -6.74 0.41 7.03
C ASP A 99 -6.62 0.12 8.52
N LEU A 100 -6.94 -1.10 8.94
CA LEU A 100 -6.74 -1.54 10.32
C LEU A 100 -5.26 -1.47 10.73
N GLY A 101 -4.35 -1.87 9.84
CA GLY A 101 -2.91 -1.71 10.03
C GLY A 101 -2.52 -0.25 10.23
N TYR A 102 -2.99 0.64 9.35
CA TYR A 102 -2.75 2.08 9.47
C TYR A 102 -3.30 2.67 10.77
N LEU A 103 -4.51 2.29 11.18
CA LEU A 103 -5.10 2.70 12.46
C LEU A 103 -4.28 2.20 13.65
N ASN A 104 -3.78 0.97 13.61
CA ASN A 104 -2.93 0.41 14.67
C ASN A 104 -1.61 1.20 14.80
N MET A 105 -0.96 1.51 13.68
CA MET A 105 0.30 2.24 13.64
C MET A 105 0.23 3.67 14.18
N TYR A 106 -0.95 4.30 14.09
CA TYR A 106 -1.25 5.62 14.63
C TYR A 106 -2.00 5.59 15.97
N GLU A 107 -2.07 4.41 16.60
CA GLU A 107 -2.70 4.17 17.90
C GLU A 107 -4.18 4.61 17.97
N LYS A 108 -4.92 4.50 16.86
CA LYS A 108 -6.34 4.88 16.75
C LYS A 108 -7.27 3.75 17.17
N THR A 109 -7.09 3.29 18.40
CA THR A 109 -7.74 2.10 18.97
C THR A 109 -9.27 2.15 18.94
N GLY A 110 -9.88 3.31 19.21
CA GLY A 110 -11.33 3.49 19.17
C GLY A 110 -11.92 3.25 17.77
N THR A 111 -11.30 3.80 16.74
CA THR A 111 -11.72 3.63 15.34
C THR A 111 -11.44 2.21 14.85
N ALA A 112 -10.32 1.60 15.25
CA ALA A 112 -9.93 0.24 14.89
C ALA A 112 -11.02 -0.81 15.22
N VAL A 113 -11.79 -0.61 16.29
CA VAL A 113 -12.89 -1.51 16.67
C VAL A 113 -13.98 -1.58 15.61
N ASN A 114 -14.30 -0.47 14.94
CA ASN A 114 -15.34 -0.43 13.90
C ASN A 114 -14.90 -1.20 12.64
N TYR A 115 -13.62 -1.12 12.31
CA TYR A 115 -13.01 -1.84 11.19
C TYR A 115 -12.99 -3.34 11.48
N LEU A 116 -12.53 -3.73 12.67
CA LEU A 116 -12.58 -5.13 13.13
C LEU A 116 -13.98 -5.72 13.07
N SER A 117 -15.00 -4.95 13.49
CA SER A 117 -16.39 -5.41 13.41
C SER A 117 -16.85 -5.66 11.97
N SER A 118 -16.39 -4.85 11.02
CA SER A 118 -16.75 -4.98 9.61
C SER A 118 -15.96 -6.09 8.92
N ILE A 119 -14.67 -6.24 9.24
CA ILE A 119 -13.83 -7.37 8.81
C ILE A 119 -14.45 -8.69 9.29
N ASN A 120 -14.84 -8.78 10.57
CA ASN A 120 -15.49 -9.99 11.11
C ASN A 120 -16.79 -10.31 10.36
N ARG A 121 -17.64 -9.31 10.13
CA ARG A 121 -18.89 -9.47 9.37
C ARG A 121 -18.65 -9.95 7.94
N LEU A 122 -17.62 -9.43 7.26
CA LEU A 122 -17.25 -9.86 5.91
C LEU A 122 -16.69 -11.29 5.92
N ALA A 123 -15.83 -11.62 6.88
CA ALA A 123 -15.28 -12.97 7.04
C ALA A 123 -16.37 -14.01 7.31
N ASP A 124 -17.36 -13.69 8.14
CA ASP A 124 -18.52 -14.53 8.38
C ASP A 124 -19.37 -14.72 7.12
N ALA A 125 -19.64 -13.63 6.38
CA ALA A 125 -20.41 -13.67 5.13
C ALA A 125 -19.70 -14.49 4.04
N LEU A 126 -18.37 -14.47 4.02
CA LEU A 126 -17.53 -15.26 3.12
C LEU A 126 -17.30 -16.70 3.62
N GLN A 127 -17.82 -17.06 4.80
CA GLN A 127 -17.66 -18.38 5.42
C GLN A 127 -16.20 -18.76 5.73
N ILE A 128 -15.41 -17.76 6.11
CA ILE A 128 -13.98 -17.90 6.45
C ILE A 128 -13.66 -17.42 7.87
N GLY A 129 -14.65 -16.95 8.64
CA GLY A 129 -14.47 -16.44 10.00
C GLY A 129 -13.74 -17.40 10.95
N GLN A 130 -13.87 -18.71 10.74
CA GLN A 130 -13.21 -19.76 11.53
C GLN A 130 -11.67 -19.74 11.48
N PHE A 131 -11.06 -19.13 10.46
CA PHE A 131 -9.59 -19.04 10.33
C PHE A 131 -9.00 -17.85 11.09
N PHE A 132 -9.85 -16.96 11.64
CA PHE A 132 -9.44 -15.73 12.31
C PHE A 132 -9.74 -15.80 13.80
N ASP A 133 -8.69 -15.69 14.62
CA ASP A 133 -8.85 -15.44 16.06
C ASP A 133 -9.13 -13.94 16.28
N PHE A 134 -10.38 -13.52 16.06
CA PHE A 134 -10.80 -12.13 16.20
C PHE A 134 -10.60 -11.57 17.61
N ALA A 135 -10.60 -12.41 18.65
CA ALA A 135 -10.33 -11.97 20.01
C ALA A 135 -8.87 -11.53 20.16
N THR A 136 -7.95 -12.37 19.68
CA THR A 136 -6.51 -12.06 19.69
C THR A 136 -6.19 -10.91 18.74
N ILE A 137 -6.71 -10.91 17.50
CA ILE A 137 -6.51 -9.84 16.53
C ILE A 137 -7.00 -8.51 17.11
N LYS A 138 -8.19 -8.46 17.73
CA LYS A 138 -8.69 -7.25 18.37
C LYS A 138 -7.78 -6.74 19.48
N ARG A 139 -7.29 -7.62 20.34
CA ARG A 139 -6.38 -7.26 21.43
C ARG A 139 -5.08 -6.66 20.86
N LEU A 140 -4.49 -7.31 19.86
CA LEU A 140 -3.25 -6.86 19.22
C LEU A 140 -3.43 -5.55 18.47
N ALA A 141 -4.50 -5.41 17.67
CA ALA A 141 -4.78 -4.19 16.90
C ALA A 141 -5.13 -2.98 17.77
N THR A 142 -5.55 -3.19 19.02
CA THR A 142 -5.85 -2.12 19.98
C THR A 142 -4.71 -1.86 20.98
N THR A 143 -3.55 -2.49 20.77
CA THR A 143 -2.34 -2.32 21.59
C THR A 143 -1.17 -1.88 20.69
N SER A 144 -0.47 -0.80 21.05
CA SER A 144 0.52 -0.19 20.14
C SER A 144 1.89 -0.88 20.08
N SER A 145 2.18 -1.82 20.98
CA SER A 145 3.46 -2.55 21.02
C SER A 145 3.48 -3.84 20.20
N ASP A 146 2.37 -4.23 19.58
CA ASP A 146 2.14 -5.62 19.17
C ASP A 146 2.06 -5.79 17.64
N LEU A 147 2.60 -4.84 16.85
CA LEU A 147 2.53 -4.86 15.38
C LEU A 147 3.08 -6.17 14.78
N ASP A 148 4.26 -6.62 15.21
CA ASP A 148 4.86 -7.86 14.71
C ASP A 148 4.00 -9.08 15.02
N SER A 149 3.36 -9.08 16.21
CA SER A 149 2.46 -10.16 16.62
C SER A 149 1.15 -10.12 15.83
N LEU A 150 0.61 -8.92 15.57
CA LEU A 150 -0.55 -8.71 14.72
C LEU A 150 -0.29 -9.17 13.29
N LEU A 151 0.90 -8.86 12.76
CA LEU A 151 1.32 -9.29 11.45
C LEU A 151 1.43 -10.82 11.37
N PHE A 152 2.16 -11.41 12.32
CA PHE A 152 2.37 -12.86 12.37
C PHE A 152 1.04 -13.63 12.40
N ILE A 153 0.10 -13.22 13.27
CA ILE A 153 -1.19 -13.91 13.35
C ILE A 153 -2.04 -13.69 12.09
N SER A 154 -1.97 -12.51 11.47
CA SER A 154 -2.73 -12.20 10.25
C SER A 154 -2.24 -13.04 9.06
N ILE A 155 -0.91 -13.18 8.89
CA ILE A 155 -0.31 -14.05 7.86
C ILE A 155 -0.70 -15.51 8.09
N ASN A 156 -0.58 -16.00 9.32
CA ASN A 156 -0.96 -17.37 9.63
C ASN A 156 -2.46 -17.63 9.40
N SER A 157 -3.33 -16.70 9.80
CA SER A 157 -4.77 -16.79 9.50
C SER A 157 -5.04 -16.77 8.00
N PHE A 158 -4.33 -15.92 7.24
CA PHE A 158 -4.47 -15.86 5.79
C PHE A 158 -4.07 -17.17 5.10
N ASN A 159 -2.91 -17.73 5.44
CA ASN A 159 -2.42 -18.96 4.81
C ASN A 159 -3.38 -20.14 5.05
N ASN A 160 -3.84 -20.33 6.29
CA ASN A 160 -4.79 -21.40 6.61
C ASN A 160 -6.14 -21.23 5.88
N MET A 161 -6.57 -19.97 5.70
CA MET A 161 -7.77 -19.65 4.93
C MET A 161 -7.57 -19.87 3.43
N ASP A 162 -6.41 -19.51 2.88
CA ASP A 162 -6.07 -19.70 1.47
C ASP A 162 -6.07 -21.18 1.09
N ASP A 163 -5.43 -22.01 1.91
CA ASP A 163 -5.44 -23.47 1.74
C ASP A 163 -6.87 -24.00 1.62
N TYR A 164 -7.76 -23.61 2.54
CA TYR A 164 -9.17 -24.00 2.51
C TYR A 164 -9.91 -23.48 1.26
N LEU A 165 -9.68 -22.22 0.87
CA LEU A 165 -10.32 -21.64 -0.30
C LEU A 165 -9.83 -22.32 -1.58
N ARG A 166 -8.57 -22.74 -1.66
CA ARG A 166 -8.04 -23.54 -2.78
C ARG A 166 -8.67 -24.93 -2.83
N GLU A 167 -8.78 -25.62 -1.69
CA GLU A 167 -9.41 -26.94 -1.60
C GLU A 167 -10.90 -26.93 -1.95
N THR A 168 -11.54 -25.76 -1.93
CA THR A 168 -12.97 -25.56 -2.20
C THR A 168 -13.25 -24.81 -3.50
N ASP A 169 -12.26 -24.71 -4.41
CA ASP A 169 -12.37 -24.04 -5.72
C ASP A 169 -12.78 -22.55 -5.62
N ARG A 170 -12.33 -21.87 -4.57
CA ARG A 170 -12.59 -20.45 -4.24
C ARG A 170 -11.31 -19.62 -4.08
N SER A 171 -10.21 -20.04 -4.70
CA SER A 171 -8.90 -19.38 -4.65
C SER A 171 -8.90 -17.95 -5.19
N ASN A 172 -9.86 -17.63 -6.06
CA ASN A 172 -10.12 -16.26 -6.51
C ASN A 172 -10.44 -15.28 -5.36
N LEU A 173 -11.02 -15.76 -4.24
CA LEU A 173 -11.35 -14.90 -3.11
C LEU A 173 -10.12 -14.49 -2.31
N SER A 174 -9.19 -15.42 -2.03
CA SER A 174 -7.95 -15.09 -1.33
C SER A 174 -7.06 -14.18 -2.18
N ALA A 175 -7.00 -14.41 -3.50
CA ALA A 175 -6.35 -13.51 -4.45
C ALA A 175 -6.89 -12.07 -4.36
N LEU A 176 -8.22 -11.91 -4.33
CA LEU A 176 -8.85 -10.60 -4.22
C LEU A 176 -8.62 -9.91 -2.86
N MET A 177 -8.56 -10.68 -1.78
CA MET A 177 -8.22 -10.11 -0.47
C MET A 177 -6.82 -9.51 -0.50
N ILE A 178 -5.84 -10.21 -1.06
CA ILE A 178 -4.49 -9.67 -1.20
C ILE A 178 -4.45 -8.46 -2.13
N ALA A 179 -5.17 -8.51 -3.25
CA ALA A 179 -5.29 -7.36 -4.14
C ALA A 179 -5.87 -6.14 -3.40
N GLY A 180 -6.86 -6.35 -2.53
CA GLY A 180 -7.43 -5.30 -1.68
C GLY A 180 -6.41 -4.70 -0.70
N VAL A 181 -5.65 -5.54 0.00
CA VAL A 181 -4.56 -5.09 0.90
C VAL A 181 -3.52 -4.27 0.11
N TRP A 182 -3.10 -4.77 -1.05
CA TRP A 182 -2.07 -4.14 -1.86
C TRP A 182 -2.53 -2.81 -2.46
N MET A 183 -3.74 -2.75 -3.02
CA MET A 183 -4.31 -1.51 -3.57
C MET A 183 -4.51 -0.44 -2.49
N GLU A 184 -5.08 -0.80 -1.34
CA GLU A 184 -5.30 0.15 -0.25
C GLU A 184 -3.98 0.62 0.37
N GLY A 185 -3.01 -0.29 0.56
CA GLY A 185 -1.68 0.04 1.03
C GLY A 185 -0.96 1.05 0.12
N ASN A 186 -1.02 0.84 -1.20
CA ASN A 186 -0.48 1.80 -2.17
C ASN A 186 -1.24 3.14 -2.14
N TYR A 187 -2.57 3.11 -2.03
CA TYR A 187 -3.35 4.33 -1.89
C TYR A 187 -2.91 5.14 -0.66
N LEU A 188 -2.85 4.53 0.52
CA LEU A 188 -2.38 5.16 1.75
C LEU A 188 -0.97 5.77 1.57
N ALA A 189 -0.06 5.02 0.96
CA ALA A 189 1.30 5.47 0.67
C ALA A 189 1.34 6.72 -0.20
N THR A 190 0.57 6.72 -1.29
CA THR A 190 0.50 7.88 -2.19
C THR A 190 -0.13 9.09 -1.52
N GLN A 191 -1.16 8.91 -0.70
CA GLN A 191 -1.76 10.01 0.07
C GLN A 191 -0.74 10.64 1.01
N VAL A 192 0.05 9.81 1.70
CA VAL A 192 1.13 10.27 2.58
C VAL A 192 2.22 10.99 1.79
N ALA A 193 2.63 10.47 0.64
CA ALA A 193 3.66 11.07 -0.22
C ALA A 193 3.25 12.41 -0.84
N VAL A 194 1.95 12.62 -1.09
CA VAL A 194 1.42 13.91 -1.56
C VAL A 194 1.54 14.98 -0.48
N GLN A 195 1.29 14.63 0.78
CA GLN A 195 1.39 15.57 1.89
C GLN A 195 2.83 15.75 2.40
N ASN A 196 3.69 14.77 2.17
CA ASN A 196 5.08 14.78 2.59
C ASN A 196 5.99 14.42 1.42
N SER A 197 6.73 15.40 0.89
CA SER A 197 7.65 15.21 -0.23
C SER A 197 8.95 14.51 0.21
N ASN A 198 8.84 13.33 0.80
CA ASN A 198 9.97 12.47 1.14
C ASN A 198 10.38 11.62 -0.07
N GLU A 199 11.65 11.68 -0.45
CA GLU A 199 12.17 10.98 -1.63
C GLU A 199 12.28 9.47 -1.44
N ASP A 200 12.46 8.98 -0.21
CA ASP A 200 12.51 7.54 0.09
C ASP A 200 11.13 6.91 -0.08
N LEU A 201 10.08 7.60 0.38
CA LEU A 201 8.69 7.16 0.19
C LEU A 201 8.30 7.14 -1.29
N LYS A 202 8.69 8.16 -2.06
CA LYS A 202 8.47 8.17 -3.52
C LYS A 202 9.22 7.06 -4.23
N THR A 203 10.45 6.78 -3.82
CA THR A 203 11.28 5.71 -4.38
C THR A 203 10.65 4.35 -4.09
N MET A 204 10.24 4.10 -2.85
CA MET A 204 9.62 2.85 -2.43
C MET A 204 8.28 2.61 -3.14
N ILE A 205 7.42 3.63 -3.29
CA ILE A 205 6.19 3.54 -4.10
C ILE A 205 6.52 3.24 -5.57
N GLY A 206 7.56 3.88 -6.12
CA GLY A 206 8.01 3.62 -7.49
C GLY A 206 8.47 2.17 -7.69
N GLU A 207 9.22 1.62 -6.73
CA GLU A 207 9.68 0.22 -6.73
C GLU A 207 8.52 -0.78 -6.69
N GLN A 208 7.37 -0.43 -6.10
CA GLN A 208 6.16 -1.26 -6.13
C GLN A 208 5.48 -1.34 -7.49
N THR A 209 5.80 -0.39 -8.37
CA THR A 209 5.18 -0.30 -9.69
C THR A 209 6.12 -0.79 -10.79
N ASP A 210 7.38 -1.12 -10.46
CA ASP A 210 8.38 -1.63 -11.41
C ASP A 210 8.35 -3.17 -11.43
N PRO A 211 7.85 -3.82 -12.50
CA PRO A 211 7.78 -5.27 -12.61
C PRO A 211 9.16 -5.95 -12.67
N GLN A 212 10.25 -5.19 -12.84
CA GLN A 212 11.60 -5.75 -13.06
C GLN A 212 12.50 -5.74 -11.83
N GLN A 213 12.01 -5.28 -10.66
CA GLN A 213 12.83 -5.18 -9.45
C GLN A 213 12.24 -6.06 -8.34
N PRO A 214 12.98 -7.05 -7.79
CA PRO A 214 12.54 -7.77 -6.60
C PRO A 214 12.43 -6.77 -5.44
N PRO A 215 11.52 -6.96 -4.47
CA PRO A 215 11.32 -6.00 -3.39
C PRO A 215 12.64 -5.75 -2.65
N GLY A 216 13.15 -4.52 -2.79
CA GLY A 216 14.37 -4.07 -2.16
C GLY A 216 14.08 -3.61 -0.75
N GLY A 217 14.38 -4.45 0.24
CA GLY A 217 14.23 -4.07 1.64
C GLY A 217 15.11 -2.86 2.03
N PRO A 218 14.90 -2.27 3.22
CA PRO A 218 15.62 -1.07 3.72
C PRO A 218 17.15 -1.19 3.73
N GLN A 219 17.68 -2.42 3.72
CA GLN A 219 19.12 -2.68 3.65
C GLN A 219 19.74 -2.19 2.31
N GLN A 220 18.99 -2.19 1.20
CA GLN A 220 19.50 -1.72 -0.09
C GLN A 220 19.49 -0.19 -0.22
N LEU A 221 18.56 0.50 0.45
CA LEU A 221 18.54 1.98 0.53
C LEU A 221 19.76 2.50 1.30
N GLN A 222 20.15 1.81 2.37
CA GLN A 222 21.33 2.18 3.17
C GLN A 222 22.65 1.94 2.40
N GLU A 223 22.71 0.92 1.54
CA GLU A 223 23.85 0.71 0.62
C GLU A 223 23.87 1.72 -0.54
N ARG A 224 22.71 2.17 -1.04
CA ARG A 224 22.62 3.23 -2.05
C ARG A 224 23.15 4.57 -1.55
N ASP A 225 22.88 4.93 -0.30
CA ASP A 225 23.45 6.13 0.33
C ASP A 225 24.93 5.98 0.66
N GLY A 226 25.39 4.77 0.97
CA GLY A 226 26.82 4.43 1.04
C GLY A 226 27.55 4.69 -0.28
N HIS A 227 26.90 4.41 -1.41
CA HIS A 227 27.45 4.65 -2.74
C HIS A 227 27.31 6.10 -3.25
N ARG A 228 26.26 6.85 -2.86
CA ARG A 228 26.18 8.29 -3.17
C ARG A 228 27.16 9.15 -2.37
N GLY A 229 27.67 8.64 -1.24
CA GLY A 229 28.75 9.27 -0.47
C GLY A 229 30.16 9.11 -1.06
N LEU A 230 30.38 8.26 -2.06
CA LEU A 230 31.72 7.85 -2.50
C LEU A 230 32.31 8.62 -3.70
N HIS A 231 31.63 9.67 -4.19
CA HIS A 231 32.25 10.62 -5.13
C HIS A 231 32.89 11.85 -4.47
N ARG A 232 33.28 11.76 -3.20
CA ARG A 232 34.40 12.57 -2.72
C ARG A 232 35.66 11.72 -2.82
N ARG A 233 36.54 12.09 -3.77
CA ARG A 233 37.89 11.54 -3.92
C ARG A 233 38.48 11.25 -2.53
N PRO A 234 38.98 10.03 -2.25
CA PRO A 234 39.71 9.80 -1.02
C PRO A 234 40.99 10.65 -1.11
N GLY A 235 41.00 11.78 -0.42
CA GLY A 235 42.23 12.52 -0.19
C GLY A 235 43.11 11.63 0.66
N ASN A 236 44.19 11.09 0.07
CA ASN A 236 45.20 10.28 0.72
C ASN A 236 45.50 10.83 2.12
N HIS A 237 45.14 10.07 3.15
CA HIS A 237 45.43 10.44 4.53
C HIS A 237 46.95 10.59 4.77
N GLN A 238 47.76 9.86 3.99
CA GLN A 238 49.22 10.01 3.96
C GLN A 238 49.72 11.33 3.33
N GLU A 239 48.94 11.96 2.46
CA GLU A 239 49.33 13.18 1.75
C GLU A 239 48.98 14.44 2.55
N ARG A 240 47.96 14.37 3.42
CA ARG A 240 47.71 15.39 4.46
C ARG A 240 48.74 15.36 5.58
N LEU A 241 49.22 14.17 5.97
CA LEU A 241 50.27 14.05 7.00
C LEU A 241 51.62 14.55 6.47
N ARG A 242 51.98 14.26 5.21
CA ARG A 242 53.20 14.80 4.58
C ARG A 242 53.17 16.33 4.40
N ARG A 243 52.03 16.93 4.00
CA ARG A 243 51.92 18.40 3.92
C ARG A 243 51.99 19.10 5.29
N SER A 244 51.55 18.43 6.36
CA SER A 244 51.66 18.98 7.72
C SER A 244 53.09 18.95 8.25
N GLU A 245 53.88 17.93 7.89
CA GLU A 245 55.31 17.85 8.26
C GLU A 245 56.20 18.81 7.46
N ASP A 246 55.89 19.04 6.18
CA ASP A 246 56.63 20.00 5.34
C ASP A 246 56.41 21.46 5.79
N HIS A 247 55.19 21.81 6.25
CA HIS A 247 54.94 23.14 6.81
C HIS A 247 55.64 23.38 8.16
N LEU A 248 55.83 22.34 8.98
CA LEU A 248 56.57 22.44 10.25
C LEU A 248 58.09 22.53 10.03
N ARG A 249 58.63 21.97 8.93
CA ARG A 249 60.05 22.10 8.57
C ARG A 249 60.40 23.42 7.87
N SER A 250 59.47 24.01 7.13
CA SER A 250 59.70 25.29 6.43
C SER A 250 59.57 26.54 7.33
N GLY A 251 59.06 26.41 8.56
CA GLY A 251 58.85 27.52 9.50
C GLY A 251 60.00 27.81 10.47
N ARG A 252 61.17 27.16 10.31
CA ARG A 252 62.33 27.35 11.21
C ARG A 252 63.61 27.70 10.45
N ILE A 253 63.59 28.66 9.52
CA ILE A 253 64.73 29.54 9.20
C ILE A 253 64.18 30.87 8.66
N ARG A 254 63.92 31.82 9.57
CA ARG A 254 64.28 33.25 9.51
C ARG A 254 63.68 33.96 10.71
#